data_AF-A0A6H0ZNL2-F1
#
_entry.id   AF-A0A6H0ZNL2-F1
#
_cell.length_a   1.000
_cell.length_b   1.000
_cell.length_c   1.000
_cell.angle_alpha   90.00
_cell.angle_beta   90.00
_cell.angle_gamma   90.00
#
_symmetry.space_group_name_H-M   'P 1'
#
loop_
_entity.id
_entity.type
_entity.pdbx_description
1 polymer ?
#
loop_
_entity_poly.entity_id
_entity_poly.type
_entity_poly.pdbx_seq_one_letter_code
_entity_poly.pdbx_strand_id
1 'polypeptide(L)'
;MFARQSPFQPSNRGEVSAALETRKSLSVVAPQSPRPPEMLAGVSLSEGAADLTSTDLALHDLLITKAYENDRSMLATSYEIPMSECLRFLWSDARAADVVASLRRMETVRLSFAGDLGRTFHDVQMLTSWTAITGDNVAVGYQFPDPIRQLMRSMPSYGYVELAAIGQGSMRSKYSQMLYKRLAHEVSLRPWQEGGDNTFTLEFTPTELAEVVGFKAPAKGLFSKLQERVISKFAADFLGVRKFDLRVTYDGLPAPARGQGKTTSLIQLHIKVEPDAHHTVRSDTRPLQALGHRIGKPDVARYRINSVFWLSVVKKFKALGLTHYSAHWAWQVALDEALEEAPLTPGYSKRRYRGKELLGAIDANGPEAAAWCFFAEESELGSDICNSIHVAKKLSLAERNRIKRLSENKKKGKSKKKAQPDAANPDTVAKPLVETPKAREELYPTFDTCTHIDLEIDTAATKTDLEDVIFQHLDNIAWSGSRRVEIRAYFDVPGQRDVQQHYLFSVSPQDEDELILELKKIDKWIESITYTIVEKAA
;
A
#
# COMPACT_ATOMS: atom_id res chain seq x y z
N MET A 1 -36.18 23.96 12.96
CA MET A 1 -35.65 23.50 11.66
C MET A 1 -34.47 22.59 11.96
N PHE A 2 -34.65 21.26 11.93
CA PHE A 2 -33.54 20.34 12.19
C PHE A 2 -32.55 20.46 11.03
N ALA A 3 -31.29 20.77 11.33
CA ALA A 3 -30.22 20.79 10.34
C ALA A 3 -30.22 19.43 9.63
N ARG A 4 -30.44 19.42 8.30
CA ARG A 4 -30.22 18.22 7.48
C ARG A 4 -28.78 17.80 7.72
N GLN A 5 -28.58 16.69 8.42
CA GLN A 5 -27.26 16.07 8.52
C GLN A 5 -26.76 15.87 7.09
N SER A 6 -25.56 16.40 6.79
CA SER A 6 -24.91 16.14 5.51
C SER A 6 -24.85 14.63 5.30
N PRO A 7 -25.19 14.13 4.09
CA PRO A 7 -25.15 12.70 3.82
C PRO A 7 -23.75 12.18 4.12
N PHE A 8 -23.68 11.04 4.83
CA PHE A 8 -22.41 10.40 5.15
C PHE A 8 -21.69 10.02 3.84
N GLN A 9 -20.43 10.44 3.71
CA GLN A 9 -19.59 10.19 2.53
C GLN A 9 -18.34 9.39 2.94
N PRO A 10 -18.28 8.08 2.67
CA PRO A 10 -17.10 7.28 3.01
C PRO A 10 -15.87 7.81 2.25
N SER A 11 -14.71 7.84 2.88
CA SER A 11 -13.46 8.21 2.21
C SER A 11 -12.83 7.01 1.50
N ASN A 12 -11.94 7.26 0.53
CA ASN A 12 -11.01 6.22 0.09
C ASN A 12 -10.17 5.72 1.28
N ARG A 13 -9.74 4.46 1.20
CA ARG A 13 -8.76 3.87 2.12
C ARG A 13 -7.43 3.78 1.39
N GLY A 14 -6.38 4.41 1.93
CA GLY A 14 -5.13 4.61 1.18
C GLY A 14 -5.25 5.75 0.18
N GLU A 15 -4.13 6.43 -0.06
CA GLU A 15 -4.06 7.58 -0.97
C GLU A 15 -3.86 7.10 -2.41
N VAL A 16 -4.82 7.39 -3.29
CA VAL A 16 -4.82 6.86 -4.66
C VAL A 16 -3.76 7.58 -5.48
N SER A 17 -3.59 8.89 -5.26
CA SER A 17 -2.54 9.68 -5.90
C SER A 17 -1.13 9.12 -5.63
N ALA A 18 -0.80 8.84 -4.36
CA ALA A 18 0.47 8.21 -3.99
C ALA A 18 0.63 6.80 -4.60
N ALA A 19 -0.46 6.04 -4.68
CA ALA A 19 -0.45 4.71 -5.30
C ALA A 19 -0.15 4.73 -6.81
N LEU A 20 -0.36 5.86 -7.49
CA LEU A 20 -0.18 6.05 -8.93
C LEU A 20 1.10 6.80 -9.30
N GLU A 21 1.95 7.14 -8.32
CA GLU A 21 3.28 7.72 -8.59
C GLU A 21 4.17 6.73 -9.35
N THR A 22 4.16 5.46 -8.94
CA THR A 22 4.90 4.38 -9.59
C THR A 22 4.02 3.14 -9.72
N ARG A 23 4.35 2.26 -10.68
CA ARG A 23 3.65 0.97 -10.79
C ARG A 23 3.78 0.14 -9.52
N LYS A 24 4.95 0.13 -8.87
CA LYS A 24 5.16 -0.64 -7.64
C LYS A 24 4.34 -0.11 -6.46
N SER A 25 4.05 1.19 -6.43
CA SER A 25 3.28 1.82 -5.34
C SER A 25 1.86 1.27 -5.22
N LEU A 26 1.22 0.88 -6.34
CA LEU A 26 -0.17 0.42 -6.32
C LEU A 26 -0.37 -0.84 -5.45
N SER A 27 0.52 -1.83 -5.56
CA SER A 27 0.42 -3.05 -4.75
C SER A 27 0.82 -2.82 -3.28
N VAL A 28 1.69 -1.85 -3.01
CA VAL A 28 2.13 -1.52 -1.63
C VAL A 28 1.04 -0.74 -0.91
N VAL A 29 0.56 0.36 -1.50
CA VAL A 29 -0.50 1.19 -0.92
C VAL A 29 -1.84 0.45 -0.92
N ALA A 30 -2.10 -0.32 -1.98
CA ALA A 30 -3.33 -1.08 -2.20
C ALA A 30 -4.61 -0.29 -1.88
N PRO A 31 -4.79 0.88 -2.53
CA PRO A 31 -5.89 1.77 -2.18
C PRO A 31 -7.23 1.12 -2.52
N GLN A 32 -8.25 1.48 -1.73
CA GLN A 32 -9.61 1.02 -1.88
C GLN A 32 -10.56 2.21 -1.99
N SER A 33 -11.54 2.11 -2.88
CA SER A 33 -12.52 3.18 -3.10
C SER A 33 -13.94 2.68 -2.84
N PRO A 34 -14.79 3.43 -2.12
CA PRO A 34 -16.14 3.00 -1.82
C PRO A 34 -17.03 3.06 -3.07
N ARG A 35 -17.98 2.13 -3.16
CA ARG A 35 -19.03 2.09 -4.17
C ARG A 35 -20.37 1.79 -3.52
N PRO A 36 -21.46 2.44 -3.97
CA PRO A 36 -22.80 2.05 -3.54
C PRO A 36 -23.16 0.65 -4.07
N PRO A 37 -24.03 -0.11 -3.38
CA PRO A 37 -24.48 -1.45 -3.80
C PRO A 37 -24.95 -1.53 -5.26
N GLU A 38 -25.62 -0.49 -5.72
CA GLU A 38 -26.16 -0.35 -7.06
C GLU A 38 -25.04 -0.47 -8.10
N MET A 39 -23.88 0.13 -7.83
CA MET A 39 -22.70 0.06 -8.71
C MET A 39 -21.90 -1.24 -8.58
N LEU A 40 -22.10 -1.99 -7.50
CA LEU A 40 -21.40 -3.25 -7.25
C LEU A 40 -22.17 -4.47 -7.77
N ALA A 41 -23.49 -4.47 -7.63
CA ALA A 41 -24.33 -5.64 -7.92
C ALA A 41 -25.64 -5.30 -8.67
N GLY A 42 -25.98 -4.02 -8.82
CA GLY A 42 -27.26 -3.56 -9.37
C GLY A 42 -27.23 -3.00 -10.79
N VAL A 43 -26.06 -2.96 -11.44
CA VAL A 43 -25.91 -2.47 -12.82
C VAL A 43 -26.17 -3.59 -13.82
N SER A 44 -27.07 -3.36 -14.77
CA SER A 44 -27.21 -4.16 -15.99
C SER A 44 -26.72 -3.37 -17.21
N LEU A 45 -26.14 -4.09 -18.18
CA LEU A 45 -25.60 -3.52 -19.41
C LEU A 45 -26.54 -3.84 -20.58
N SER A 46 -27.19 -2.82 -21.15
CA SER A 46 -28.17 -3.00 -22.24
C SER A 46 -27.51 -2.99 -23.62
N GLU A 47 -26.65 -2.00 -23.89
CA GLU A 47 -25.97 -1.80 -25.19
C GLU A 47 -24.44 -1.69 -25.03
N GLY A 48 -23.67 -2.13 -26.03
CA GLY A 48 -22.19 -2.07 -26.05
C GLY A 48 -21.46 -3.05 -25.11
N ALA A 49 -22.20 -3.76 -24.24
CA ALA A 49 -21.65 -4.67 -23.22
C ALA A 49 -20.73 -5.79 -23.78
N ALA A 50 -21.04 -6.25 -24.99
CA ALA A 50 -20.30 -7.33 -25.64
C ALA A 50 -18.83 -6.94 -25.92
N ASP A 51 -18.61 -5.66 -26.23
CA ASP A 51 -17.32 -5.12 -26.68
C ASP A 51 -16.44 -4.65 -25.52
N LEU A 52 -17.01 -4.51 -24.32
CA LEU A 52 -16.23 -4.19 -23.13
C LEU A 52 -15.15 -5.24 -22.88
N THR A 53 -13.99 -4.75 -22.48
CA THR A 53 -12.82 -5.53 -22.06
C THR A 53 -12.55 -5.30 -20.57
N SER A 54 -11.65 -6.09 -19.99
CA SER A 54 -11.17 -5.88 -18.62
C SER A 54 -10.43 -4.54 -18.46
N THR A 55 -9.74 -4.08 -19.50
CA THR A 55 -9.08 -2.77 -19.52
C THR A 55 -10.10 -1.64 -19.37
N ASP A 56 -11.23 -1.74 -20.07
CA ASP A 56 -12.27 -0.70 -20.07
C ASP A 56 -12.88 -0.55 -18.67
N LEU A 57 -13.25 -1.68 -18.08
CA LEU A 57 -13.81 -1.74 -16.73
C LEU A 57 -12.81 -1.28 -15.66
N ALA A 58 -11.55 -1.68 -15.77
CA ALA A 58 -10.49 -1.22 -14.88
C ALA A 58 -10.31 0.31 -14.98
N LEU A 59 -10.22 0.83 -16.21
CA LEU A 59 -10.11 2.27 -16.44
C LEU A 59 -11.32 3.01 -15.87
N HIS A 60 -12.55 2.51 -16.06
CA HIS A 60 -13.74 3.08 -15.46
C HIS A 60 -13.65 3.17 -13.93
N ASP A 61 -13.22 2.08 -13.27
CA ASP A 61 -13.06 2.07 -11.82
C ASP A 61 -11.97 3.02 -11.33
N LEU A 62 -10.90 3.24 -12.12
CA LEU A 62 -9.92 4.30 -11.83
C LEU A 62 -10.54 5.69 -11.95
N LEU A 63 -11.21 5.99 -13.07
CA LEU A 63 -11.78 7.31 -13.36
C LEU A 63 -12.78 7.74 -12.28
N ILE A 64 -13.66 6.82 -11.86
CA ILE A 64 -14.64 7.12 -10.81
C ILE A 64 -13.97 7.26 -9.44
N THR A 65 -12.89 6.50 -9.18
CA THR A 65 -12.11 6.66 -7.94
C THR A 65 -11.42 8.01 -7.88
N LYS A 66 -10.80 8.46 -8.98
CA LYS A 66 -10.12 9.76 -9.04
C LYS A 66 -11.09 10.93 -8.98
N ALA A 67 -12.24 10.81 -9.62
CA ALA A 67 -13.31 11.80 -9.48
C ALA A 67 -13.75 11.92 -8.01
N TYR A 68 -13.99 10.79 -7.34
CA TYR A 68 -14.43 10.77 -5.95
C TYR A 68 -13.34 11.15 -4.94
N GLU A 69 -12.06 10.87 -5.23
CA GLU A 69 -10.92 11.35 -4.43
C GLU A 69 -10.84 12.88 -4.44
N ASN A 70 -10.97 13.48 -5.62
CA ASN A 70 -10.89 14.92 -5.81
C ASN A 70 -12.15 15.65 -5.35
N ASP A 71 -13.32 15.05 -5.56
CA ASP A 71 -14.64 15.59 -5.21
C ASP A 71 -15.58 14.49 -4.68
N ARG A 72 -15.55 14.28 -3.36
CA ARG A 72 -16.47 13.34 -2.68
C ARG A 72 -17.94 13.72 -2.79
N SER A 73 -18.24 14.99 -3.09
CA SER A 73 -19.61 15.45 -3.27
C SER A 73 -20.13 15.20 -4.68
N MET A 74 -19.24 14.86 -5.63
CA MET A 74 -19.55 14.68 -7.05
C MET A 74 -20.38 15.85 -7.61
N LEU A 75 -20.04 17.08 -7.21
CA LEU A 75 -20.66 18.33 -7.67
C LEU A 75 -20.00 18.85 -8.95
N ALA A 76 -18.71 18.59 -9.15
CA ALA A 76 -18.03 18.94 -10.38
C ALA A 76 -18.66 18.23 -11.58
N THR A 77 -18.81 18.99 -12.68
CA THR A 77 -19.42 18.51 -13.92
C THR A 77 -18.47 17.69 -14.78
N SER A 78 -17.17 17.88 -14.59
CA SER A 78 -16.10 17.21 -15.33
C SER A 78 -14.85 17.04 -14.46
N TYR A 79 -13.98 16.12 -14.86
CA TYR A 79 -12.75 15.75 -14.18
C TYR A 79 -11.64 15.54 -15.19
N GLU A 80 -10.40 15.63 -14.72
CA GLU A 80 -9.22 15.30 -15.52
C GLU A 80 -8.29 14.36 -14.73
N ILE A 81 -7.65 13.44 -15.45
CA ILE A 81 -6.59 12.57 -14.93
C ILE A 81 -5.42 12.56 -15.92
N PRO A 82 -4.16 12.68 -15.47
CA PRO A 82 -3.01 12.54 -16.35
C PRO A 82 -2.98 11.19 -17.07
N MET A 83 -2.69 11.18 -18.37
CA MET A 83 -2.57 9.94 -19.15
C MET A 83 -1.54 8.97 -18.52
N SER A 84 -0.46 9.51 -17.94
CA SER A 84 0.55 8.72 -17.24
C SER A 84 -0.01 7.93 -16.06
N GLU A 85 -0.98 8.47 -15.32
CA GLU A 85 -1.62 7.76 -14.20
C GLU A 85 -2.49 6.60 -14.72
N CYS A 86 -3.25 6.81 -15.80
CA CYS A 86 -3.98 5.73 -16.46
C CYS A 86 -3.04 4.59 -16.87
N LEU A 87 -1.90 4.91 -17.49
CA LEU A 87 -0.93 3.89 -17.94
C LEU A 87 -0.26 3.14 -16.78
N ARG A 88 0.01 3.81 -15.65
CA ARG A 88 0.58 3.18 -14.45
C ARG A 88 -0.41 2.26 -13.73
N PHE A 89 -1.69 2.61 -13.79
CA PHE A 89 -2.77 1.80 -13.24
C PHE A 89 -3.08 0.56 -14.10
N LEU A 90 -3.09 0.73 -15.41
CA LEU A 90 -3.33 -0.35 -16.37
C LEU A 90 -2.13 -1.29 -16.50
N TRP A 91 -2.24 -2.26 -17.41
CA TRP A 91 -1.26 -3.32 -17.65
C TRP A 91 0.16 -2.78 -17.95
N SER A 92 1.18 -3.62 -17.75
CA SER A 92 2.60 -3.24 -17.96
C SER A 92 2.90 -2.79 -19.39
N ASP A 93 2.14 -3.29 -20.36
CA ASP A 93 2.24 -3.06 -21.79
C ASP A 93 1.20 -2.08 -22.34
N ALA A 94 0.32 -1.54 -21.49
CA ALA A 94 -0.72 -0.59 -21.90
C ALA A 94 -0.11 0.68 -22.50
N ARG A 95 -0.70 1.14 -23.60
CA ARG A 95 -0.30 2.34 -24.35
C ARG A 95 -1.43 3.37 -24.35
N ALA A 96 -1.09 4.62 -24.66
CA ALA A 96 -2.09 5.71 -24.75
C ALA A 96 -3.23 5.38 -25.74
N ALA A 97 -2.92 4.67 -26.84
CA ALA A 97 -3.92 4.21 -27.79
C ALA A 97 -4.94 3.23 -27.18
N ASP A 98 -4.52 2.39 -26.23
CA ASP A 98 -5.40 1.45 -25.52
C ASP A 98 -6.38 2.23 -24.63
N VAL A 99 -5.88 3.24 -23.90
CA VAL A 99 -6.71 4.14 -23.07
C VAL A 99 -7.76 4.83 -23.93
N VAL A 100 -7.35 5.43 -25.06
CA VAL A 100 -8.27 6.12 -25.98
C VAL A 100 -9.31 5.15 -26.57
N ALA A 101 -8.91 3.94 -26.93
CA ALA A 101 -9.83 2.92 -27.42
C ALA A 101 -10.82 2.47 -26.34
N SER A 102 -10.38 2.33 -25.09
CA SER A 102 -11.24 2.03 -23.95
C SER A 102 -12.28 3.11 -23.70
N LEU A 103 -11.86 4.37 -23.72
CA LEU A 103 -12.75 5.53 -23.56
C LEU A 103 -13.84 5.56 -24.63
N ARG A 104 -13.46 5.41 -25.91
CA ARG A 104 -14.42 5.36 -27.03
C ARG A 104 -15.42 4.21 -26.91
N ARG A 105 -14.99 3.03 -26.45
CA ARG A 105 -15.90 1.91 -26.19
C ARG A 105 -16.87 2.23 -25.05
N MET A 106 -16.39 2.80 -23.95
CA MET A 106 -17.27 3.16 -22.83
C MET A 106 -18.32 4.21 -23.20
N GLU A 107 -18.03 5.13 -24.12
CA GLU A 107 -19.02 6.12 -24.59
C GLU A 107 -20.23 5.48 -25.28
N THR A 108 -20.08 4.31 -25.90
CA THR A 108 -21.18 3.61 -26.57
C THR A 108 -21.96 2.69 -25.63
N VAL A 109 -21.45 2.42 -24.44
CA VAL A 109 -22.10 1.54 -23.47
C VAL A 109 -23.27 2.24 -22.80
N ARG A 110 -24.36 1.47 -22.59
CA ARG A 110 -25.56 1.90 -21.88
C ARG A 110 -25.81 1.03 -20.66
N LEU A 111 -26.05 1.69 -19.53
CA LEU A 111 -26.24 1.11 -18.20
C LEU A 111 -27.69 1.30 -17.76
N SER A 112 -28.23 0.33 -17.04
CA SER A 112 -29.46 0.48 -16.28
C SER A 112 -29.24 0.06 -14.83
N PHE A 113 -29.81 0.81 -13.88
CA PHE A 113 -29.65 0.54 -12.45
C PHE A 113 -30.81 1.16 -11.65
N ALA A 114 -31.08 0.59 -10.49
CA ALA A 114 -31.90 1.27 -9.48
C ALA A 114 -31.07 2.36 -8.80
N GLY A 115 -31.70 3.45 -8.39
CA GLY A 115 -31.15 4.44 -7.48
C GLY A 115 -32.00 4.59 -6.24
N ASP A 116 -31.70 5.62 -5.46
CA ASP A 116 -32.36 5.86 -4.18
C ASP A 116 -33.88 5.93 -4.29
N LEU A 117 -34.56 5.46 -3.23
CA LEU A 117 -36.03 5.54 -3.07
C LEU A 117 -36.83 4.82 -4.16
N GLY A 118 -36.24 3.80 -4.80
CA GLY A 118 -36.92 2.97 -5.80
C GLY A 118 -37.01 3.57 -7.20
N ARG A 119 -36.35 4.71 -7.46
CA ARG A 119 -36.24 5.26 -8.80
C ARG A 119 -35.34 4.37 -9.65
N THR A 120 -35.73 4.03 -10.87
CA THR A 120 -34.87 3.32 -11.82
C THR A 120 -34.38 4.25 -12.91
N PHE A 121 -33.15 4.01 -13.36
CA PHE A 121 -32.54 4.69 -14.50
C PHE A 121 -32.27 3.65 -15.59
N HIS A 122 -32.64 3.99 -16.81
CA HIS A 122 -32.49 3.14 -17.99
C HIS A 122 -31.67 3.86 -19.05
N ASP A 123 -30.87 3.07 -19.78
CA ASP A 123 -30.06 3.52 -20.91
C ASP A 123 -29.16 4.73 -20.63
N VAL A 124 -28.58 4.76 -19.43
CA VAL A 124 -27.63 5.80 -19.01
C VAL A 124 -26.28 5.54 -19.68
N GLN A 125 -25.72 6.54 -20.36
CA GLN A 125 -24.36 6.44 -20.90
C GLN A 125 -23.34 6.19 -19.78
N MET A 126 -22.34 5.36 -20.02
CA MET A 126 -21.34 5.05 -19.00
C MET A 126 -20.49 6.28 -18.64
N LEU A 127 -19.97 6.98 -19.65
CA LEU A 127 -19.26 8.26 -19.50
C LEU A 127 -19.19 9.03 -20.82
N THR A 128 -18.81 10.29 -20.75
CA THR A 128 -18.32 11.10 -21.87
C THR A 128 -16.84 11.41 -21.64
N SER A 129 -16.01 11.40 -22.68
CA SER A 129 -14.57 11.65 -22.55
C SER A 129 -13.97 12.49 -23.67
N TRP A 130 -12.80 13.06 -23.41
CA TRP A 130 -11.97 13.78 -24.38
C TRP A 130 -10.51 13.72 -23.96
N THR A 131 -9.62 14.10 -24.87
CA THR A 131 -8.20 14.29 -24.55
C THR A 131 -7.95 15.78 -24.36
N ALA A 132 -7.43 16.17 -23.19
CA ALA A 132 -6.98 17.52 -22.90
C ALA A 132 -5.46 17.60 -23.08
N ILE A 133 -4.97 18.60 -23.81
CA ILE A 133 -3.54 18.79 -24.10
C ILE A 133 -3.16 20.20 -23.66
N THR A 134 -2.20 20.30 -22.73
CA THR A 134 -1.64 21.58 -22.27
C THR A 134 -0.12 21.51 -22.35
N GLY A 135 0.47 22.13 -23.37
CA GLY A 135 1.89 21.95 -23.68
C GLY A 135 2.19 20.48 -23.98
N ASP A 136 3.18 19.91 -23.30
CA ASP A 136 3.55 18.49 -23.41
C ASP A 136 2.71 17.57 -22.50
N ASN A 137 1.84 18.14 -21.66
CA ASN A 137 1.01 17.35 -20.75
C ASN A 137 -0.27 16.88 -21.46
N VAL A 138 -0.47 15.56 -21.47
CA VAL A 138 -1.68 14.91 -22.00
C VAL A 138 -2.50 14.34 -20.85
N ALA A 139 -3.75 14.77 -20.75
CA ALA A 139 -4.71 14.32 -19.76
C ALA A 139 -5.96 13.74 -20.44
N VAL A 140 -6.62 12.82 -19.74
CA VAL A 140 -7.95 12.34 -20.09
C VAL A 140 -8.95 13.21 -19.33
N GLY A 141 -9.75 13.97 -20.08
CA GLY A 141 -10.91 14.66 -19.54
C GLY A 141 -12.14 13.77 -19.63
N TYR A 142 -12.99 13.78 -18.60
CA TYR A 142 -14.15 12.91 -18.53
C TYR A 142 -15.29 13.47 -17.68
N GLN A 143 -16.49 12.99 -17.97
CA GLN A 143 -17.71 13.31 -17.25
C GLN A 143 -18.56 12.05 -17.08
N PHE A 144 -19.06 11.85 -15.86
CA PHE A 144 -20.13 10.89 -15.59
C PHE A 144 -21.49 11.56 -15.73
N PRO A 145 -22.52 10.90 -16.29
CA PRO A 145 -23.88 11.40 -16.26
C PRO A 145 -24.40 11.61 -14.84
N ASP A 146 -25.36 12.53 -14.70
CA ASP A 146 -25.91 12.91 -13.41
C ASP A 146 -26.45 11.73 -12.57
N PRO A 147 -27.14 10.72 -13.16
CA PRO A 147 -27.57 9.55 -12.39
C PRO A 147 -26.41 8.80 -11.69
N ILE A 148 -25.26 8.66 -12.34
CA ILE A 148 -24.08 8.01 -11.74
C ILE A 148 -23.47 8.89 -10.64
N ARG A 149 -23.38 10.21 -10.88
CA ARG A 149 -22.91 11.15 -9.85
C ARG A 149 -23.84 11.18 -8.64
N GLN A 150 -25.15 11.08 -8.85
CA GLN A 150 -26.14 11.03 -7.77
C GLN A 150 -25.95 9.78 -6.90
N LEU A 151 -25.76 8.61 -7.53
CA LEU A 151 -25.43 7.37 -6.81
C LEU A 151 -24.14 7.52 -5.99
N MET A 152 -23.09 8.08 -6.58
CA MET A 152 -21.83 8.26 -5.87
C MET A 152 -21.92 9.32 -4.75
N ARG A 153 -22.81 10.31 -4.87
CA ARG A 153 -23.03 11.32 -3.82
C ARG A 153 -23.77 10.75 -2.61
N SER A 154 -24.67 9.79 -2.84
CA SER A 154 -25.53 9.18 -1.82
C SER A 154 -25.11 7.73 -1.60
N MET A 155 -24.27 7.49 -0.59
CA MET A 155 -23.82 6.14 -0.23
C MET A 155 -24.25 5.78 1.19
N PRO A 156 -25.56 5.56 1.44
CA PRO A 156 -26.05 5.14 2.76
C PRO A 156 -25.50 3.78 3.18
N SER A 157 -25.18 2.92 2.22
CA SER A 157 -24.40 1.71 2.35
C SER A 157 -23.37 1.64 1.21
N TYR A 158 -22.28 0.91 1.42
CA TYR A 158 -21.18 0.86 0.46
C TYR A 158 -20.30 -0.38 0.67
N GLY A 159 -19.67 -0.82 -0.42
CA GLY A 159 -18.56 -1.78 -0.39
C GLY A 159 -17.29 -1.14 -0.95
N TYR A 160 -16.13 -1.61 -0.52
CA TYR A 160 -14.84 -1.12 -1.03
C TYR A 160 -14.35 -1.96 -2.21
N VAL A 161 -13.91 -1.26 -3.25
CA VAL A 161 -13.23 -1.84 -4.41
C VAL A 161 -11.73 -1.65 -4.27
N GLU A 162 -10.98 -2.74 -4.34
CA GLU A 162 -9.52 -2.78 -4.29
C GLU A 162 -8.93 -2.45 -5.66
N LEU A 163 -8.27 -1.30 -5.76
CA LEU A 163 -7.69 -0.86 -7.02
C LEU A 163 -6.51 -1.74 -7.47
N ALA A 164 -5.73 -2.29 -6.54
CA ALA A 164 -4.65 -3.21 -6.88
C ALA A 164 -5.13 -4.57 -7.43
N ALA A 165 -6.35 -5.00 -7.08
CA ALA A 165 -6.94 -6.23 -7.59
C ALA A 165 -7.49 -6.05 -9.01
N ILE A 166 -8.00 -4.86 -9.34
CA ILE A 166 -8.56 -4.56 -10.67
C ILE A 166 -7.47 -4.07 -11.64
N GLY A 167 -6.50 -3.29 -11.14
CA GLY A 167 -5.40 -2.74 -11.91
C GLY A 167 -4.25 -3.74 -12.17
N GLN A 168 -3.28 -3.28 -12.97
CA GLN A 168 -1.92 -3.83 -13.19
C GLN A 168 -1.72 -5.27 -13.68
N GLY A 169 -2.74 -6.11 -13.73
CA GLY A 169 -2.55 -7.47 -14.28
C GLY A 169 -3.36 -8.52 -13.59
N SER A 170 -3.85 -8.19 -12.39
CA SER A 170 -4.38 -9.16 -11.44
C SER A 170 -5.66 -9.80 -11.97
N MET A 171 -6.60 -9.01 -12.51
CA MET A 171 -7.91 -9.49 -12.95
C MET A 171 -8.15 -9.27 -14.45
N ARG A 172 -7.71 -10.23 -15.28
CA ARG A 172 -7.64 -10.08 -16.74
C ARG A 172 -8.95 -10.36 -17.46
N SER A 173 -9.87 -11.11 -16.87
CA SER A 173 -11.19 -11.34 -17.46
C SER A 173 -12.19 -10.27 -17.04
N LYS A 174 -12.94 -9.73 -18.01
CA LYS A 174 -14.07 -8.82 -17.71
C LYS A 174 -15.12 -9.48 -16.82
N TYR A 175 -15.32 -10.78 -17.00
CA TYR A 175 -16.28 -11.57 -16.22
C TYR A 175 -15.82 -11.71 -14.77
N SER A 176 -14.51 -11.81 -14.53
CA SER A 176 -13.95 -11.81 -13.17
C SER A 176 -14.16 -10.45 -12.49
N GLN A 177 -14.02 -9.34 -13.22
CA GLN A 177 -14.30 -8.00 -12.66
C GLN A 177 -15.78 -7.79 -12.32
N MET A 178 -16.70 -8.32 -13.13
CA MET A 178 -18.13 -8.31 -12.80
C MET A 178 -18.43 -9.16 -11.55
N LEU A 179 -17.88 -10.39 -11.49
CA LEU A 179 -18.01 -11.23 -10.31
C LEU A 179 -17.39 -10.57 -9.07
N TYR A 180 -16.22 -9.96 -9.21
CA TYR A 180 -15.51 -9.30 -8.12
C TYR A 180 -16.38 -8.21 -7.48
N LYS A 181 -17.03 -7.37 -8.28
CA LYS A 181 -17.92 -6.33 -7.74
C LYS A 181 -19.10 -6.93 -6.98
N ARG A 182 -19.70 -8.00 -7.50
CA ARG A 182 -20.75 -8.75 -6.78
C ARG A 182 -20.23 -9.30 -5.45
N LEU A 183 -19.07 -9.94 -5.44
CA LEU A 183 -18.47 -10.50 -4.22
C LEU A 183 -18.07 -9.41 -3.23
N ALA A 184 -17.54 -8.27 -3.68
CA ALA A 184 -17.23 -7.12 -2.84
C ALA A 184 -18.48 -6.57 -2.14
N HIS A 185 -19.63 -6.56 -2.83
CA HIS A 185 -20.92 -6.25 -2.20
C HIS A 185 -21.30 -7.28 -1.14
N GLU A 186 -21.27 -8.58 -1.44
CA GLU A 186 -21.63 -9.63 -0.49
C GLU A 186 -20.73 -9.65 0.75
N VAL A 187 -19.44 -9.34 0.58
CA VAL A 187 -18.46 -9.19 1.67
C VAL A 187 -18.72 -7.92 2.50
N SER A 188 -19.19 -6.84 1.88
CA SER A 188 -19.56 -5.62 2.63
C SER A 188 -20.73 -5.86 3.60
N LEU A 189 -21.62 -6.82 3.29
CA LEU A 189 -22.73 -7.22 4.14
C LEU A 189 -22.31 -8.21 5.25
N ARG A 190 -21.16 -8.87 5.08
CA ARG A 190 -20.63 -9.91 5.98
C ARG A 190 -19.19 -9.56 6.36
N PRO A 191 -18.97 -8.45 7.10
CA PRO A 191 -17.63 -8.01 7.45
C PRO A 191 -16.94 -9.06 8.33
N TRP A 192 -15.63 -9.16 8.18
CA TRP A 192 -14.77 -10.02 9.01
C TRP A 192 -15.02 -9.80 10.51
N GLN A 193 -15.17 -10.89 11.24
CA GLN A 193 -15.36 -10.93 12.69
C GLN A 193 -14.22 -11.69 13.34
N GLU A 194 -13.67 -11.12 14.41
CA GLU A 194 -12.61 -11.76 15.18
C GLU A 194 -13.12 -13.05 15.83
N GLY A 195 -12.41 -14.17 15.61
CA GLY A 195 -12.79 -15.48 16.13
C GLY A 195 -14.02 -16.12 15.48
N GLY A 196 -14.58 -15.51 14.42
CA GLY A 196 -15.65 -16.10 13.62
C GLY A 196 -15.14 -16.99 12.50
N ASP A 197 -16.04 -17.77 11.89
CA ASP A 197 -15.69 -18.65 10.76
C ASP A 197 -15.29 -17.89 9.49
N ASN A 198 -15.71 -16.62 9.38
CA ASN A 198 -15.40 -15.69 8.27
C ASN A 198 -15.58 -16.29 6.87
N THR A 199 -16.46 -17.27 6.72
CA THR A 199 -16.69 -17.99 5.48
C THR A 199 -18.17 -18.01 5.15
N PHE A 200 -18.48 -17.97 3.86
CA PHE A 200 -19.83 -18.18 3.36
C PHE A 200 -19.79 -18.72 1.94
N THR A 201 -20.90 -19.33 1.50
CA THR A 201 -21.03 -19.88 0.16
C THR A 201 -22.16 -19.17 -0.58
N LEU A 202 -21.90 -18.81 -1.83
CA LEU A 202 -22.93 -18.38 -2.77
C LEU A 202 -23.14 -19.50 -3.79
N GLU A 203 -24.39 -19.79 -4.08
CA GLU A 203 -24.78 -20.88 -4.97
C GLU A 203 -25.50 -20.33 -6.19
N PHE A 204 -25.11 -20.81 -7.37
CA PHE A 204 -25.68 -20.40 -8.64
C PHE A 204 -25.89 -21.61 -9.54
N THR A 205 -26.99 -21.64 -10.27
CA THR A 205 -27.07 -22.42 -11.50
C THR A 205 -26.13 -21.84 -12.56
N PRO A 206 -25.73 -22.62 -13.59
CA PRO A 206 -24.94 -22.08 -14.70
C PRO A 206 -25.57 -20.87 -15.40
N THR A 207 -26.90 -20.81 -15.47
CA THR A 207 -27.63 -19.69 -16.07
C THR A 207 -27.54 -18.44 -15.21
N GLU A 208 -27.82 -18.55 -13.90
CA GLU A 208 -27.74 -17.40 -12.98
C GLU A 208 -26.32 -16.83 -12.92
N LEU A 209 -25.29 -17.69 -12.87
CA LEU A 209 -23.91 -17.19 -12.88
C LEU A 209 -23.58 -16.47 -14.19
N ALA A 210 -24.06 -16.99 -15.32
CA ALA A 210 -23.87 -16.33 -16.62
C ALA A 210 -24.52 -14.94 -16.66
N GLU A 211 -25.71 -14.79 -16.07
CA GLU A 211 -26.38 -13.50 -15.93
C GLU A 211 -25.60 -12.55 -15.02
N VAL A 212 -25.16 -13.01 -13.85
CA VAL A 212 -24.38 -12.22 -12.87
C VAL A 212 -23.11 -11.66 -13.48
N VAL A 213 -22.40 -12.43 -14.31
CA VAL A 213 -21.16 -11.96 -14.94
C VAL A 213 -21.38 -11.28 -16.30
N GLY A 214 -22.61 -11.20 -16.80
CA GLY A 214 -22.91 -10.66 -18.12
C GLY A 214 -22.40 -11.54 -19.28
N PHE A 215 -22.28 -12.84 -19.08
CA PHE A 215 -21.89 -13.81 -20.11
C PHE A 215 -23.09 -14.18 -20.98
N LYS A 216 -23.10 -13.71 -22.23
CA LYS A 216 -24.12 -14.12 -23.21
C LYS A 216 -23.91 -15.59 -23.60
N ALA A 217 -24.80 -16.44 -23.10
CA ALA A 217 -24.80 -17.87 -23.32
C ALA A 217 -24.94 -18.23 -24.83
N PRO A 218 -24.11 -19.14 -25.37
CA PRO A 218 -24.40 -19.76 -26.65
C PRO A 218 -25.62 -20.70 -26.52
N ALA A 219 -26.38 -20.87 -27.61
CA ALA A 219 -27.61 -21.68 -27.62
C ALA A 219 -27.41 -23.17 -27.23
N LYS A 220 -26.18 -23.70 -27.33
CA LYS A 220 -25.80 -25.05 -26.86
C LYS A 220 -24.50 -24.99 -26.06
N GLY A 221 -24.39 -25.83 -25.03
CA GLY A 221 -23.16 -26.01 -24.26
C GLY A 221 -22.82 -24.87 -23.31
N LEU A 222 -23.83 -24.21 -22.73
CA LEU A 222 -23.68 -23.10 -21.79
C LEU A 222 -22.63 -23.38 -20.72
N PHE A 223 -22.80 -24.46 -19.94
CA PHE A 223 -21.88 -24.77 -18.85
C PHE A 223 -20.45 -24.97 -19.32
N SER A 224 -20.21 -25.77 -20.36
CA SER A 224 -18.84 -26.02 -20.86
C SER A 224 -18.16 -24.73 -21.31
N LYS A 225 -18.91 -23.82 -21.95
CA LYS A 225 -18.38 -22.53 -22.40
C LYS A 225 -18.20 -21.53 -21.26
N LEU A 226 -19.10 -21.54 -20.28
CA LEU A 226 -18.96 -20.76 -19.05
C LEU A 226 -17.72 -21.22 -18.28
N GLN A 227 -17.53 -22.52 -18.10
CA GLN A 227 -16.34 -23.07 -17.46
C GLN A 227 -15.07 -22.67 -18.21
N GLU A 228 -15.01 -22.89 -19.52
CA GLU A 228 -13.83 -22.63 -20.35
C GLU A 228 -13.46 -21.14 -20.39
N ARG A 229 -14.44 -20.25 -20.62
CA ARG A 229 -14.20 -18.83 -20.90
C ARG A 229 -14.27 -17.93 -19.66
N VAL A 230 -14.96 -18.37 -18.62
CA VAL A 230 -15.24 -17.57 -17.42
C VAL A 230 -14.63 -18.21 -16.18
N ILE A 231 -15.18 -19.34 -15.73
CA ILE A 231 -14.87 -19.88 -14.39
C ILE A 231 -13.40 -20.33 -14.29
N SER A 232 -12.81 -20.84 -15.37
CA SER A 232 -11.40 -21.24 -15.41
C SER A 232 -10.43 -20.08 -15.14
N LYS A 233 -10.88 -18.83 -15.27
CA LYS A 233 -10.07 -17.63 -15.06
C LYS A 233 -10.09 -17.17 -13.60
N PHE A 234 -11.15 -17.49 -12.85
CA PHE A 234 -11.35 -16.97 -11.50
C PHE A 234 -10.17 -17.28 -10.56
N ALA A 235 -9.64 -18.51 -10.59
CA ALA A 235 -8.54 -18.87 -9.71
C ALA A 235 -7.30 -17.98 -9.87
N ALA A 236 -6.93 -17.64 -11.12
CA ALA A 236 -5.79 -16.76 -11.38
C ALA A 236 -6.16 -15.28 -11.16
N ASP A 237 -7.35 -14.89 -11.60
CA ASP A 237 -7.79 -13.50 -11.58
C ASP A 237 -8.06 -12.93 -10.18
N PHE A 238 -8.37 -13.81 -9.21
CA PHE A 238 -8.63 -13.42 -7.81
C PHE A 238 -7.38 -13.50 -6.92
N LEU A 239 -6.22 -13.92 -7.42
CA LEU A 239 -4.98 -14.01 -6.61
C LEU A 239 -4.55 -12.66 -6.00
N GLY A 240 -4.86 -11.56 -6.67
CA GLY A 240 -4.52 -10.20 -6.22
C GLY A 240 -5.55 -9.56 -5.29
N VAL A 241 -6.67 -10.25 -5.00
CA VAL A 241 -7.70 -9.76 -4.07
C VAL A 241 -7.23 -10.01 -2.64
N ARG A 242 -7.17 -8.97 -1.81
CA ARG A 242 -6.74 -9.10 -0.40
C ARG A 242 -7.90 -9.24 0.55
N LYS A 243 -9.08 -8.73 0.17
CA LYS A 243 -10.23 -8.69 1.09
C LYS A 243 -10.91 -10.04 1.27
N PHE A 244 -10.72 -10.97 0.35
CA PHE A 244 -11.29 -12.31 0.44
C PHE A 244 -10.59 -13.31 -0.48
N ASP A 245 -10.55 -14.57 -0.08
CA ASP A 245 -10.19 -15.70 -0.94
C ASP A 245 -11.44 -16.28 -1.63
N LEU A 246 -11.28 -16.79 -2.85
CA LEU A 246 -12.34 -17.43 -3.64
C LEU A 246 -11.96 -18.86 -4.01
N ARG A 247 -12.84 -19.82 -3.69
CA ARG A 247 -12.76 -21.21 -4.17
C ARG A 247 -14.05 -21.61 -4.87
N VAL A 248 -13.94 -22.33 -5.98
CA VAL A 248 -15.10 -22.78 -6.76
C VAL A 248 -15.23 -24.31 -6.69
N THR A 249 -16.44 -24.79 -6.41
CA THR A 249 -16.82 -26.21 -6.53
C THR A 249 -18.08 -26.36 -7.39
N TYR A 250 -18.32 -27.59 -7.84
CA TYR A 250 -19.39 -27.96 -8.75
C TYR A 250 -20.15 -29.14 -8.14
N ASP A 251 -21.39 -28.92 -7.74
CA ASP A 251 -22.21 -29.91 -7.02
C ASP A 251 -21.48 -30.53 -5.81
N GLY A 252 -20.78 -29.71 -5.02
CA GLY A 252 -19.97 -30.16 -3.88
C GLY A 252 -18.63 -30.84 -4.24
N LEU A 253 -18.30 -30.96 -5.52
CA LEU A 253 -17.10 -31.65 -6.01
C LEU A 253 -16.11 -30.69 -6.70
N PRO A 254 -14.83 -31.10 -6.89
CA PRO A 254 -13.88 -30.37 -7.71
C PRO A 254 -14.37 -30.23 -9.17
N ALA A 255 -13.68 -29.38 -9.94
CA ALA A 255 -14.00 -29.17 -11.35
C ALA A 255 -14.11 -30.50 -12.12
N PRO A 256 -15.18 -30.71 -12.90
CA PRO A 256 -15.33 -31.92 -13.69
C PRO A 256 -14.20 -32.02 -14.72
N ALA A 257 -13.69 -33.24 -14.93
CA ALA A 257 -12.68 -33.50 -15.95
C ALA A 257 -13.21 -33.17 -17.35
N ARG A 258 -12.35 -32.63 -18.23
CA ARG A 258 -12.71 -32.31 -19.62
C ARG A 258 -13.33 -33.54 -20.29
N GLY A 259 -14.52 -33.37 -20.88
CA GLY A 259 -15.20 -34.41 -21.67
C GLY A 259 -16.11 -35.37 -20.89
N GLN A 260 -16.24 -35.25 -19.57
CA GLN A 260 -17.04 -36.21 -18.78
C GLN A 260 -18.56 -36.04 -18.83
N GLY A 261 -19.12 -35.16 -19.67
CA GLY A 261 -20.56 -35.08 -19.93
C GLY A 261 -21.47 -34.84 -18.72
N LYS A 262 -20.92 -34.57 -17.53
CA LYS A 262 -21.67 -34.40 -16.30
C LYS A 262 -22.38 -33.05 -16.36
N THR A 263 -23.71 -33.06 -16.28
CA THR A 263 -24.51 -31.85 -16.15
C THR A 263 -24.32 -31.29 -14.76
N THR A 264 -23.53 -30.23 -14.63
CA THR A 264 -23.44 -29.50 -13.37
C THR A 264 -24.74 -28.75 -13.13
N SER A 265 -25.39 -29.01 -11.99
CA SER A 265 -26.60 -28.31 -11.58
C SER A 265 -26.28 -27.04 -10.79
N LEU A 266 -25.18 -27.06 -10.03
CA LEU A 266 -24.85 -26.04 -9.05
C LEU A 266 -23.36 -25.69 -9.10
N ILE A 267 -23.08 -24.39 -9.16
CA ILE A 267 -21.74 -23.81 -9.01
C ILE A 267 -21.72 -23.10 -7.66
N GLN A 268 -20.79 -23.51 -6.81
CA GLN A 268 -20.66 -22.98 -5.45
C GLN A 268 -19.38 -22.15 -5.36
N LEU A 269 -19.55 -20.89 -5.02
CA LEU A 269 -18.46 -19.97 -4.72
C LEU A 269 -18.29 -19.95 -3.20
N HIS A 270 -17.17 -20.47 -2.71
CA HIS A 270 -16.79 -20.42 -1.30
C HIS A 270 -15.90 -19.21 -1.10
N ILE A 271 -16.37 -18.29 -0.26
CA ILE A 271 -15.69 -17.05 0.06
C ILE A 271 -15.13 -17.17 1.48
N LYS A 272 -13.84 -16.89 1.66
CA LYS A 272 -13.27 -16.60 2.97
C LYS A 272 -12.98 -15.10 3.05
N VAL A 273 -13.63 -14.41 3.98
CA VAL A 273 -13.43 -12.97 4.21
C VAL A 273 -12.16 -12.77 5.01
N GLU A 274 -11.32 -11.84 4.58
CA GLU A 274 -10.09 -11.44 5.28
C GLU A 274 -10.33 -10.12 6.05
N PRO A 275 -9.57 -9.85 7.12
CA PRO A 275 -9.71 -8.62 7.89
C PRO A 275 -9.46 -7.39 7.02
N ASP A 276 -10.06 -6.26 7.41
CA ASP A 276 -9.70 -4.97 6.82
C ASP A 276 -8.20 -4.71 6.96
N ALA A 277 -7.60 -4.07 5.96
CA ALA A 277 -6.18 -3.74 5.95
C ALA A 277 -5.77 -2.90 7.16
N HIS A 278 -4.53 -3.05 7.61
CA HIS A 278 -4.00 -2.44 8.83
C HIS A 278 -4.13 -0.91 8.87
N HIS A 279 -3.97 -0.24 7.73
CA HIS A 279 -4.09 1.22 7.63
C HIS A 279 -5.51 1.76 7.88
N THR A 280 -6.53 0.90 7.90
CA THR A 280 -7.91 1.28 8.24
C THR A 280 -8.11 1.42 9.75
N VAL A 281 -7.23 0.81 10.54
CA VAL A 281 -7.31 0.81 11.99
C VAL A 281 -6.58 2.05 12.51
N ARG A 282 -7.36 3.10 12.82
CA ARG A 282 -6.83 4.29 13.49
C ARG A 282 -6.35 3.92 14.89
N SER A 283 -5.08 4.20 15.16
CA SER A 283 -4.44 3.94 16.44
C SER A 283 -4.03 5.24 17.11
N ASP A 284 -4.24 5.31 18.43
CA ASP A 284 -3.80 6.44 19.24
C ASP A 284 -2.29 6.34 19.42
N THR A 285 -1.54 7.33 18.94
CA THR A 285 -0.08 7.35 18.94
C THR A 285 0.52 7.93 20.23
N ARG A 286 -0.30 8.45 21.17
CA ARG A 286 0.19 8.95 22.47
C ARG A 286 1.06 7.95 23.25
N PRO A 287 0.78 6.63 23.27
CA PRO A 287 1.67 5.65 23.89
C PRO A 287 3.07 5.58 23.25
N LEU A 288 3.20 5.84 21.94
CA LEU A 288 4.49 5.91 21.27
C LEU A 288 5.28 7.15 21.71
N GLN A 289 4.60 8.29 21.81
CA GLN A 289 5.20 9.56 22.25
C GLN A 289 5.73 9.45 23.69
N ALA A 290 4.94 8.90 24.61
CA ALA A 290 5.33 8.72 26.01
C ALA A 290 6.52 7.76 26.20
N LEU A 291 6.73 6.83 25.27
CA LEU A 291 7.78 5.81 25.33
C LEU A 291 8.96 6.09 24.37
N GLY A 292 9.01 7.28 23.76
CA GLY A 292 10.09 7.68 22.85
C GLY A 292 10.18 6.80 21.60
N HIS A 293 9.05 6.36 21.04
CA HIS A 293 8.97 5.55 19.82
C HIS A 293 9.78 4.25 19.87
N ARG A 294 9.88 3.61 21.04
CA ARG A 294 10.64 2.37 21.27
C ARG A 294 9.93 1.07 20.86
N ILE A 295 8.71 1.17 20.33
CA ILE A 295 7.87 0.02 19.96
C ILE A 295 8.14 -0.34 18.50
N GLY A 296 8.47 -1.59 18.20
CA GLY A 296 8.90 -1.99 16.85
C GLY A 296 10.33 -1.55 16.59
N LYS A 297 11.29 -2.47 16.73
CA LYS A 297 12.71 -2.16 16.47
C LYS A 297 12.97 -2.18 14.96
N PRO A 298 13.88 -1.33 14.43
CA PRO A 298 14.14 -1.29 12.99
C PRO A 298 14.72 -2.62 12.48
N ASP A 299 14.36 -3.01 11.26
CA ASP A 299 14.97 -4.11 10.52
C ASP A 299 15.40 -3.61 9.13
N VAL A 300 16.01 -4.48 8.33
CA VAL A 300 16.28 -4.24 6.90
C VAL A 300 14.98 -3.93 6.17
N ALA A 301 15.05 -3.11 5.11
CA ALA A 301 13.88 -2.57 4.42
C ALA A 301 12.85 -3.64 4.02
N ARG A 302 13.29 -4.85 3.65
CA ARG A 302 12.41 -5.97 3.28
C ARG A 302 11.47 -6.43 4.41
N TYR A 303 11.88 -6.29 5.67
CA TYR A 303 11.15 -6.81 6.84
C TYR A 303 10.70 -5.72 7.82
N ARG A 304 10.94 -4.45 7.48
CA ARG A 304 10.66 -3.32 8.35
C ARG A 304 9.15 -3.06 8.43
N ILE A 305 8.65 -2.82 9.63
CA ILE A 305 7.25 -2.50 9.93
C ILE A 305 7.19 -1.22 10.76
N ASN A 306 6.25 -0.32 10.45
CA ASN A 306 6.07 0.93 11.19
C ASN A 306 5.63 0.66 12.64
N SER A 307 6.17 1.42 13.60
CA SER A 307 5.81 1.28 15.02
C SER A 307 4.31 1.42 15.33
N VAL A 308 3.58 2.25 14.58
CA VAL A 308 2.13 2.45 14.72
C VAL A 308 1.35 1.18 14.41
N PHE A 309 1.89 0.32 13.53
CA PHE A 309 1.28 -0.96 13.17
C PHE A 309 0.96 -1.83 14.40
N TRP A 310 1.88 -1.90 15.37
CA TRP A 310 1.73 -2.74 16.56
C TRP A 310 0.57 -2.29 17.45
N LEU A 311 0.26 -1.00 17.46
CA LEU A 311 -0.92 -0.48 18.16
C LEU A 311 -2.21 -0.90 17.45
N SER A 312 -2.21 -0.88 16.12
CA SER A 312 -3.34 -1.33 15.30
C SER A 312 -3.62 -2.82 15.48
N VAL A 313 -2.56 -3.65 15.58
CA VAL A 313 -2.67 -5.09 15.84
C VAL A 313 -3.40 -5.35 17.15
N VAL A 314 -2.95 -4.75 18.26
CA VAL A 314 -3.57 -4.96 19.58
C VAL A 314 -5.03 -4.49 19.60
N LYS A 315 -5.34 -3.41 18.88
CA LYS A 315 -6.71 -2.90 18.79
C LYS A 315 -7.63 -3.82 17.98
N LYS A 316 -7.12 -4.42 16.90
CA LYS A 316 -7.90 -5.25 15.98
C LYS A 316 -8.05 -6.69 16.45
N PHE A 317 -6.99 -7.28 17.02
CA PHE A 317 -6.91 -8.68 17.39
C PHE A 317 -6.87 -8.83 18.93
N LYS A 318 -7.96 -8.41 19.58
CA LYS A 318 -8.05 -8.36 21.05
C LYS A 318 -8.06 -9.73 21.69
N ALA A 319 -8.65 -10.73 21.03
CA ALA A 319 -8.75 -12.11 21.50
C ALA A 319 -7.38 -12.76 21.70
N LEU A 320 -6.36 -12.29 20.98
CA LEU A 320 -4.98 -12.75 21.16
C LEU A 320 -4.34 -12.30 22.48
N GLY A 321 -4.94 -11.33 23.20
CA GLY A 321 -4.43 -10.86 24.48
C GLY A 321 -3.02 -10.24 24.38
N LEU A 322 -2.73 -9.57 23.26
CA LEU A 322 -1.40 -9.01 22.99
C LEU A 322 -1.23 -7.61 23.59
N THR A 323 0.01 -7.29 23.93
CA THR A 323 0.49 -5.91 24.06
C THR A 323 1.23 -5.53 22.77
N HIS A 324 1.49 -4.24 22.56
CA HIS A 324 2.24 -3.82 21.36
C HIS A 324 3.67 -4.38 21.35
N TYR A 325 4.25 -4.64 22.52
CA TYR A 325 5.54 -5.34 22.64
C TYR A 325 5.43 -6.82 22.30
N SER A 326 4.45 -7.53 22.86
CA SER A 326 4.30 -8.98 22.59
C SER A 326 3.85 -9.26 21.16
N ALA A 327 3.12 -8.35 20.51
CA ALA A 327 2.86 -8.40 19.07
C ALA A 327 4.17 -8.32 18.26
N HIS A 328 5.01 -7.32 18.54
CA HIS A 328 6.32 -7.21 17.88
C HIS A 328 7.21 -8.44 18.13
N TRP A 329 7.22 -8.99 19.35
CA TRP A 329 7.99 -10.19 19.67
C TRP A 329 7.49 -11.43 18.93
N ALA A 330 6.18 -11.63 18.86
CA ALA A 330 5.58 -12.72 18.10
C ALA A 330 5.97 -12.64 16.62
N TRP A 331 5.89 -11.44 16.03
CA TRP A 331 6.35 -11.21 14.66
C TRP A 331 7.83 -11.51 14.47
N GLN A 332 8.70 -11.00 15.36
CA GLN A 332 10.14 -11.26 15.26
C GLN A 332 10.47 -12.75 15.28
N VAL A 333 9.81 -13.51 16.13
CA VAL A 333 10.04 -14.94 16.27
C VAL A 333 9.49 -15.71 15.07
N ALA A 334 8.32 -15.34 14.54
CA ALA A 334 7.78 -15.93 13.32
C ALA A 334 8.64 -15.64 12.08
N LEU A 335 9.17 -14.40 11.97
CA LEU A 335 10.09 -14.01 10.91
C LEU A 335 11.43 -14.76 11.01
N ASP A 336 11.98 -14.91 12.21
CA ASP A 336 13.22 -15.66 12.43
C ASP A 336 13.03 -17.16 12.13
N GLU A 337 11.91 -17.75 12.55
CA GLU A 337 11.51 -19.12 12.17
C GLU A 337 11.51 -19.33 10.65
N ALA A 338 10.96 -18.36 9.91
CA ALA A 338 10.89 -18.40 8.45
C ALA A 338 12.27 -18.26 7.78
N LEU A 339 13.13 -17.37 8.30
CA LEU A 339 14.44 -17.09 7.73
C LEU A 339 15.46 -18.20 8.00
N GLU A 340 15.42 -18.77 9.19
CA GLU A 340 16.35 -19.83 9.61
C GLU A 340 15.84 -21.23 9.24
N GLU A 341 14.65 -21.32 8.60
CA GLU A 341 13.96 -22.58 8.28
C GLU A 341 13.90 -23.54 9.49
N ALA A 342 13.60 -23.00 10.67
CA ALA A 342 13.70 -23.70 11.94
C ALA A 342 12.31 -23.84 12.62
N PRO A 343 11.50 -24.86 12.26
CA PRO A 343 10.11 -24.99 12.71
C PRO A 343 10.00 -24.98 14.24
N LEU A 344 9.13 -24.12 14.78
CA LEU A 344 8.83 -24.05 16.21
C LEU A 344 7.64 -24.93 16.59
N THR A 345 6.65 -25.01 15.70
CA THR A 345 5.38 -25.73 15.88
C THR A 345 4.94 -26.39 14.56
N PRO A 346 3.97 -27.33 14.58
CA PRO A 346 3.39 -27.86 13.35
C PRO A 346 2.74 -26.81 12.45
N GLY A 347 2.45 -25.61 12.99
CA GLY A 347 1.94 -24.47 12.22
C GLY A 347 2.89 -24.04 11.10
N TYR A 348 4.20 -24.24 11.25
CA TYR A 348 5.23 -23.88 10.25
C TYR A 348 4.89 -24.37 8.82
N SER A 349 4.41 -25.61 8.69
CA SER A 349 4.10 -26.23 7.39
C SER A 349 2.63 -26.13 7.00
N LYS A 350 1.76 -25.68 7.90
CA LYS A 350 0.30 -25.72 7.73
C LYS A 350 -0.33 -24.34 7.53
N ARG A 351 0.30 -23.30 8.08
CA ARG A 351 -0.20 -21.93 8.11
C ARG A 351 0.39 -21.11 6.95
N ARG A 352 -0.42 -20.25 6.34
CA ARG A 352 -0.08 -19.46 5.15
C ARG A 352 0.88 -18.31 5.47
N TYR A 353 0.85 -17.81 6.71
CA TYR A 353 1.71 -16.71 7.15
C TYR A 353 2.76 -17.17 8.16
N ARG A 354 3.30 -18.37 7.92
CA ARG A 354 4.38 -19.00 8.69
C ARG A 354 5.42 -19.61 7.75
N GLY A 355 6.61 -19.89 8.28
CA GLY A 355 7.68 -20.58 7.56
C GLY A 355 8.00 -19.96 6.18
N LYS A 356 8.20 -20.81 5.17
CA LYS A 356 8.57 -20.38 3.81
C LYS A 356 7.48 -19.53 3.13
N GLU A 357 6.22 -19.87 3.39
CA GLU A 357 5.07 -19.16 2.80
C GLU A 357 4.98 -17.71 3.30
N LEU A 358 5.40 -17.44 4.55
CA LEU A 358 5.50 -16.08 5.08
C LEU A 358 6.44 -15.21 4.23
N LEU A 359 7.59 -15.73 3.81
CA LEU A 359 8.54 -14.96 2.99
C LEU A 359 7.95 -14.64 1.62
N GLY A 360 7.22 -15.60 1.02
CA GLY A 360 6.47 -15.38 -0.21
C GLY A 360 5.39 -14.31 -0.06
N ALA A 361 4.66 -14.31 1.06
CA ALA A 361 3.67 -13.29 1.38
C ALA A 361 4.29 -11.89 1.55
N ILE A 362 5.46 -11.80 2.19
CA ILE A 362 6.21 -10.53 2.33
C ILE A 362 6.65 -10.02 0.96
N ASP A 363 7.16 -10.89 0.09
CA ASP A 363 7.62 -10.49 -1.24
C ASP A 363 6.46 -10.05 -2.14
N ALA A 364 5.30 -10.70 -2.00
CA ALA A 364 4.10 -10.38 -2.78
C ALA A 364 3.39 -9.11 -2.31
N ASN A 365 3.25 -8.93 -0.98
CA ASN A 365 2.34 -7.93 -0.40
C ASN A 365 3.01 -6.89 0.49
N GLY A 366 4.29 -7.08 0.81
CA GLY A 366 5.01 -6.26 1.77
C GLY A 366 4.90 -6.79 3.22
N PRO A 367 5.83 -6.36 4.10
CA PRO A 367 5.95 -6.91 5.44
C PRO A 367 4.76 -6.60 6.36
N GLU A 368 4.18 -5.40 6.27
CA GLU A 368 3.04 -5.02 7.12
C GLU A 368 1.77 -5.81 6.79
N ALA A 369 1.48 -6.00 5.50
CA ALA A 369 0.34 -6.80 5.06
C ALA A 369 0.50 -8.27 5.47
N ALA A 370 1.70 -8.84 5.27
CA ALA A 370 2.00 -10.20 5.69
C ALA A 370 1.90 -10.37 7.22
N ALA A 371 2.42 -9.42 8.00
CA ALA A 371 2.29 -9.41 9.45
C ALA A 371 0.82 -9.30 9.90
N TRP A 372 0.01 -8.50 9.22
CA TRP A 372 -1.40 -8.32 9.56
C TRP A 372 -2.17 -9.62 9.39
N CYS A 373 -1.95 -10.31 8.26
CA CYS A 373 -2.58 -11.60 8.01
C CYS A 373 -2.04 -12.72 8.91
N PHE A 374 -0.77 -12.64 9.35
CA PHE A 374 -0.25 -13.52 10.39
C PHE A 374 -1.08 -13.41 11.69
N PHE A 375 -1.35 -12.19 12.19
CA PHE A 375 -2.18 -12.03 13.39
C PHE A 375 -3.65 -12.44 13.16
N ALA A 376 -4.17 -12.23 11.94
CA ALA A 376 -5.49 -12.72 11.57
C ALA A 376 -5.58 -14.24 11.65
N GLU A 377 -4.61 -14.95 11.06
CA GLU A 377 -4.54 -16.41 11.07
C GLU A 377 -4.35 -16.96 12.49
N GLU A 378 -3.52 -16.31 13.33
CA GLU A 378 -3.39 -16.65 14.76
C GLU A 378 -4.70 -16.44 15.53
N SER A 379 -5.49 -15.43 15.17
CA SER A 379 -6.77 -15.17 15.81
C SER A 379 -7.88 -16.13 15.38
N GLU A 380 -7.87 -16.58 14.12
CA GLU A 380 -8.88 -17.47 13.55
C GLU A 380 -8.62 -18.94 13.90
N LEU A 381 -7.38 -19.40 13.72
CA LEU A 381 -6.99 -20.81 13.87
C LEU A 381 -6.50 -21.13 15.29
N GLY A 382 -6.56 -20.16 16.19
CA GLY A 382 -6.02 -20.25 17.55
C GLY A 382 -4.54 -19.86 17.62
N SER A 383 -4.18 -19.27 18.76
CA SER A 383 -2.85 -18.76 19.05
C SER A 383 -1.81 -19.88 19.08
N ASP A 384 -0.84 -19.85 18.15
CA ASP A 384 0.22 -20.86 18.04
C ASP A 384 1.59 -20.25 18.40
N ILE A 385 1.86 -19.04 17.88
CA ILE A 385 3.03 -18.23 18.24
C ILE A 385 2.66 -17.12 19.22
N CYS A 386 1.52 -16.45 19.03
CA CYS A 386 1.14 -15.33 19.87
C CYS A 386 1.08 -15.75 21.35
N ASN A 387 1.74 -15.00 22.23
CA ASN A 387 1.87 -15.29 23.67
C ASN A 387 2.37 -16.71 24.02
N SER A 388 3.04 -17.42 23.10
CA SER A 388 3.49 -18.80 23.34
C SER A 388 4.83 -18.88 24.08
N ILE A 389 5.11 -20.03 24.70
CA ILE A 389 6.40 -20.31 25.34
C ILE A 389 7.58 -20.27 24.34
N HIS A 390 7.30 -20.51 23.06
CA HIS A 390 8.31 -20.45 22.00
C HIS A 390 8.84 -19.03 21.83
N VAL A 391 7.96 -18.02 21.90
CA VAL A 391 8.37 -16.61 21.84
C VAL A 391 9.31 -16.29 23.00
N ALA A 392 8.94 -16.68 24.22
CA ALA A 392 9.77 -16.42 25.41
C ALA A 392 11.17 -17.06 25.29
N LYS A 393 11.27 -18.26 24.73
CA LYS A 393 12.53 -19.00 24.57
C LYS A 393 13.40 -18.50 23.40
N LYS A 394 12.79 -18.03 22.32
CA LYS A 394 13.49 -17.72 21.05
C LYS A 394 13.71 -16.24 20.80
N LEU A 395 13.03 -15.35 21.52
CA LEU A 395 13.13 -13.90 21.31
C LEU A 395 14.56 -13.37 21.36
N SER A 396 15.38 -13.83 22.30
CA SER A 396 16.78 -13.39 22.41
C SER A 396 17.66 -13.82 21.24
N LEU A 397 17.35 -14.95 20.59
CA LEU A 397 18.02 -15.40 19.38
C LEU A 397 17.53 -14.60 18.16
N ALA A 398 16.21 -14.45 18.01
CA ALA A 398 15.60 -13.67 16.93
C ALA A 398 16.09 -12.21 16.93
N GLU A 399 16.25 -11.61 18.11
CA GLU A 399 16.78 -10.26 18.26
C GLU A 399 18.26 -10.16 17.85
N ARG A 400 19.09 -11.15 18.20
CA ARG A 400 20.49 -11.20 17.77
C ARG A 400 20.59 -11.35 16.25
N ASN A 401 19.77 -12.21 15.66
CA ASN A 401 19.72 -12.42 14.21
C ASN A 401 19.26 -11.15 13.49
N ARG A 402 18.26 -10.43 14.02
CA ARG A 402 17.85 -9.11 13.49
C ARG A 402 19.01 -8.12 13.46
N ILE A 403 19.72 -7.96 14.58
CA ILE A 403 20.87 -7.04 14.67
C ILE A 403 21.97 -7.44 13.68
N LYS A 404 22.26 -8.75 13.57
CA LYS A 404 23.21 -9.28 12.60
C LYS A 404 22.83 -8.90 11.17
N ARG A 405 21.58 -9.15 10.75
CA ARG A 405 21.06 -8.78 9.41
C ARG A 405 21.19 -7.28 9.14
N LEU A 406 20.82 -6.45 10.11
CA LEU A 406 20.92 -4.99 10.01
C LEU A 406 22.39 -4.55 9.79
N SER A 407 23.32 -5.12 10.57
CA SER A 407 24.74 -4.79 10.49
C SER A 407 25.38 -5.22 9.15
N GLU A 408 25.01 -6.39 8.63
CA GLU A 408 25.48 -6.90 7.34
C GLU A 408 24.98 -6.04 6.19
N ASN A 409 23.73 -5.57 6.27
CA ASN A 409 23.16 -4.69 5.25
C ASN A 409 23.86 -3.32 5.22
N LYS A 410 24.17 -2.73 6.39
CA LYS A 410 24.96 -1.49 6.49
C LYS A 410 26.35 -1.65 5.86
N LYS A 411 27.02 -2.79 6.06
CA LYS A 411 28.33 -3.08 5.42
C LYS A 411 28.23 -3.17 3.89
N LYS A 412 27.17 -3.78 3.35
CA LYS A 412 26.94 -3.86 1.89
C LYS A 412 26.64 -2.50 1.26
N GLY A 413 25.91 -1.62 1.95
CA GLY A 413 25.66 -0.24 1.50
C GLY A 413 26.93 0.60 1.39
N LYS A 414 27.81 0.53 2.41
CA LYS A 414 29.11 1.22 2.40
C LYS A 414 30.07 0.68 1.32
N SER A 415 30.04 -0.61 1.04
CA SER A 415 30.84 -1.23 -0.04
C SER A 415 30.41 -0.77 -1.44
N LYS A 416 29.09 -0.61 -1.68
CA LYS A 416 28.57 -0.09 -2.95
C LYS A 416 28.88 1.39 -3.19
N LYS A 417 28.87 2.24 -2.15
CA LYS A 417 29.26 3.66 -2.27
C LYS A 417 30.77 3.86 -2.57
N LYS A 418 31.63 2.87 -2.29
CA LYS A 418 33.07 2.91 -2.61
C LYS A 418 33.42 2.43 -4.02
N ALA A 419 32.44 1.99 -4.81
CA ALA A 419 32.67 1.49 -6.16
C ALA A 419 32.04 2.42 -7.21
N GLN A 420 32.76 3.50 -7.57
CA GLN A 420 32.63 4.21 -8.85
C GLN A 420 33.77 5.24 -9.01
N PRO A 421 34.14 5.69 -10.23
CA PRO A 421 34.20 5.01 -11.53
C PRO A 421 35.66 4.97 -12.07
N ASP A 422 35.95 4.03 -12.98
CA ASP A 422 37.16 4.09 -13.82
C ASP A 422 37.12 5.38 -14.65
N ALA A 423 38.08 6.26 -14.39
CA ALA A 423 38.29 7.48 -15.15
C ALA A 423 38.94 7.14 -16.50
N ALA A 424 38.23 7.46 -17.58
CA ALA A 424 38.83 7.66 -18.89
C ALA A 424 39.73 8.91 -18.84
N ASN A 425 40.93 8.76 -19.39
CA ASN A 425 41.91 9.82 -19.67
C ASN A 425 41.27 11.02 -20.41
N PRO A 426 41.80 12.25 -20.23
CA PRO A 426 42.83 12.68 -21.17
C PRO A 426 44.00 13.46 -20.55
N ASP A 427 45.06 13.49 -21.35
CA ASP A 427 46.39 14.02 -21.12
C ASP A 427 46.50 15.55 -20.91
N THR A 428 47.62 15.90 -20.25
CA THR A 428 48.55 17.02 -20.52
C THR A 428 48.37 18.41 -19.88
N VAL A 429 49.34 18.70 -18.97
CA VAL A 429 50.31 19.82 -18.96
C VAL A 429 50.28 20.78 -17.75
N ALA A 430 51.49 20.90 -17.17
CA ALA A 430 52.10 21.96 -16.37
C ALA A 430 51.75 22.11 -14.88
N LYS A 431 52.66 21.56 -14.05
CA LYS A 431 53.04 22.14 -12.75
C LYS A 431 53.84 23.43 -12.97
N PRO A 432 53.64 24.44 -12.12
CA PRO A 432 54.76 25.09 -11.46
C PRO A 432 54.63 25.06 -9.92
N LEU A 433 55.78 24.89 -9.27
CA LEU A 433 56.00 25.04 -7.83
C LEU A 433 55.66 26.47 -7.38
N VAL A 434 54.97 26.64 -6.24
CA VAL A 434 55.24 27.69 -5.25
C VAL A 434 54.81 27.22 -3.84
N GLU A 435 55.80 27.28 -2.94
CA GLU A 435 55.77 27.50 -1.48
C GLU A 435 54.97 26.59 -0.54
N THR A 436 55.76 25.93 0.33
CA THR A 436 55.39 25.42 1.64
C THR A 436 54.75 26.52 2.50
N PRO A 437 53.47 26.41 2.89
CA PRO A 437 52.97 27.12 4.04
C PRO A 437 53.35 26.32 5.28
N LYS A 438 53.90 27.04 6.26
CA LYS A 438 54.17 26.62 7.63
C LYS A 438 53.09 25.66 8.15
N ALA A 439 53.53 24.64 8.89
CA ALA A 439 52.65 23.78 9.68
C ALA A 439 51.64 24.66 10.45
N ARG A 440 50.40 24.72 9.96
CA ARG A 440 49.26 25.10 10.78
C ARG A 440 49.18 23.98 11.82
N GLU A 441 49.29 24.33 13.09
CA GLU A 441 48.72 23.48 14.14
C GLU A 441 47.30 23.14 13.67
N GLU A 442 47.03 21.86 13.43
CA GLU A 442 45.68 21.38 13.16
C GLU A 442 44.85 21.67 14.41
N LEU A 443 44.23 22.85 14.44
CA LEU A 443 43.18 23.17 15.39
C LEU A 443 42.03 22.21 15.08
N TYR A 444 41.95 21.10 15.82
CA TYR A 444 40.79 20.23 15.82
C TYR A 444 39.60 21.07 16.33
N PRO A 445 38.58 21.31 15.50
CA PRO A 445 37.43 22.10 15.91
C PRO A 445 36.75 21.43 17.11
N THR A 446 36.65 22.16 18.21
CA THR A 446 35.83 21.83 19.37
C THR A 446 34.51 22.56 19.29
N PHE A 447 33.52 22.16 20.08
CA PHE A 447 32.22 22.87 20.15
C PHE A 447 32.40 24.37 20.42
N ASP A 448 33.32 24.72 21.33
CA ASP A 448 33.69 26.10 21.65
C ASP A 448 34.32 26.89 20.51
N THR A 449 34.97 26.23 19.55
CA THR A 449 35.72 26.89 18.46
C THR A 449 35.01 26.79 17.10
N CYS A 450 34.02 25.91 16.97
CA CYS A 450 33.27 25.73 15.75
C CYS A 450 32.31 26.90 15.44
N THR A 451 32.04 27.06 14.15
CA THR A 451 31.03 28.00 13.64
C THR A 451 29.74 27.28 13.26
N HIS A 452 29.88 26.04 12.80
CA HIS A 452 28.79 25.16 12.40
C HIS A 452 29.08 23.72 12.83
N ILE A 453 28.02 22.93 12.95
CA ILE A 453 28.06 21.50 13.22
C ILE A 453 27.25 20.81 12.12
N ASP A 454 27.92 19.99 11.33
CA ASP A 454 27.30 19.25 10.25
C ASP A 454 26.89 17.86 10.76
N LEU A 455 25.59 17.57 10.73
CA LEU A 455 25.01 16.27 11.03
C LEU A 455 24.63 15.60 9.71
N GLU A 456 25.23 14.45 9.43
CA GLU A 456 24.79 13.60 8.32
C GLU A 456 23.67 12.69 8.82
N ILE A 457 22.47 12.88 8.30
CA ILE A 457 21.31 12.07 8.64
C ILE A 457 21.31 10.79 7.80
N ASP A 458 21.00 9.66 8.44
CA ASP A 458 20.94 8.35 7.79
C ASP A 458 20.04 8.40 6.56
N THR A 459 20.60 8.02 5.42
CA THR A 459 19.91 7.97 4.12
C THR A 459 18.65 7.09 4.13
N ALA A 460 18.47 6.28 5.18
CA ALA A 460 17.27 5.48 5.43
C ALA A 460 16.15 6.21 6.20
N ALA A 461 16.32 7.48 6.56
CA ALA A 461 15.29 8.32 7.18
C ALA A 461 14.17 8.63 6.18
N THR A 462 12.92 8.37 6.58
CA THR A 462 11.75 8.72 5.75
C THR A 462 11.40 10.20 5.90
N LYS A 463 10.53 10.73 5.03
CA LYS A 463 10.10 12.13 5.11
C LYS A 463 9.48 12.44 6.49
N THR A 464 8.71 11.51 7.04
CA THR A 464 8.15 11.60 8.39
C THR A 464 9.24 11.57 9.48
N ASP A 465 10.28 10.74 9.34
CA ASP A 465 11.40 10.76 10.29
C ASP A 465 12.14 12.12 10.23
N LEU A 466 12.30 12.67 9.03
CA LEU A 466 12.94 13.96 8.82
C LEU A 466 12.12 15.12 9.42
N GLU A 467 10.81 15.17 9.16
CA GLU A 467 9.94 16.27 9.60
C GLU A 467 9.52 16.15 11.07
N ASP A 468 9.03 14.98 11.49
CA ASP A 468 8.38 14.81 12.79
C ASP A 468 9.32 14.30 13.89
N VAL A 469 10.44 13.67 13.53
CA VAL A 469 11.37 13.08 14.50
C VAL A 469 12.67 13.87 14.62
N ILE A 470 13.21 14.36 13.50
CA ILE A 470 14.52 15.04 13.50
C ILE A 470 14.31 16.55 13.52
N PHE A 471 13.54 17.10 12.57
CA PHE A 471 13.28 18.54 12.50
C PHE A 471 12.49 19.02 13.71
N GLN A 472 11.32 18.43 13.99
CA GLN A 472 10.49 18.85 15.12
C GLN A 472 11.21 18.66 16.48
N HIS A 473 12.08 17.66 16.63
CA HIS A 473 12.86 17.47 17.86
C HIS A 473 13.90 18.58 18.04
N LEU A 474 14.66 18.91 17.00
CA LEU A 474 15.70 19.93 17.06
C LEU A 474 15.15 21.36 17.09
N ASP A 475 14.02 21.61 16.44
CA ASP A 475 13.35 22.93 16.35
C ASP A 475 12.65 23.34 17.66
N ASN A 476 12.17 22.36 18.45
CA ASN A 476 11.48 22.63 19.71
C ASN A 476 12.42 22.88 20.91
N ILE A 477 13.74 22.81 20.71
CA ILE A 477 14.69 23.05 21.79
C ILE A 477 14.92 24.55 21.92
N ALA A 478 14.63 25.08 23.11
CA ALA A 478 14.86 26.49 23.44
C ALA A 478 16.28 26.69 23.99
N TRP A 479 17.21 27.10 23.12
CA TRP A 479 18.61 27.35 23.47
C TRP A 479 18.74 28.67 24.24
N SER A 480 19.43 28.64 25.38
CA SER A 480 19.37 29.73 26.37
C SER A 480 20.56 30.69 26.32
N GLY A 481 21.64 30.33 25.60
CA GLY A 481 22.87 31.10 25.60
C GLY A 481 23.00 32.18 24.51
N SER A 482 24.08 32.96 24.62
CA SER A 482 24.26 34.24 23.91
C SER A 482 25.05 34.17 22.59
N ARG A 483 25.77 33.08 22.33
CA ARG A 483 26.50 32.85 21.07
C ARG A 483 25.73 31.83 20.24
N ARG A 484 25.60 32.01 18.93
CA ARG A 484 24.90 31.05 18.04
C ARG A 484 25.89 30.25 17.22
N VAL A 485 25.81 28.93 17.30
CA VAL A 485 26.46 27.93 16.45
C VAL A 485 25.38 27.32 15.58
N GLU A 486 25.60 27.26 14.27
CA GLU A 486 24.59 26.74 13.34
C GLU A 486 24.72 25.22 13.17
N ILE A 487 23.65 24.47 13.38
CA ILE A 487 23.60 23.04 13.07
C ILE A 487 22.98 22.84 11.70
N ARG A 488 23.66 22.08 10.84
CA ARG A 488 23.18 21.72 9.51
C ARG A 488 22.95 20.22 9.46
N ALA A 489 21.69 19.81 9.44
CA ALA A 489 21.32 18.41 9.33
C ALA A 489 21.07 18.04 7.86
N TYR A 490 22.08 17.45 7.21
CA TYR A 490 22.03 17.05 5.81
C TYR A 490 21.29 15.72 5.64
N PHE A 491 20.43 15.62 4.63
CA PHE A 491 19.67 14.40 4.32
C PHE A 491 19.43 14.26 2.81
N ASP A 492 19.33 13.01 2.36
CA ASP A 492 18.85 12.69 1.01
C ASP A 492 17.33 12.85 0.96
N VAL A 493 16.81 13.61 -0.01
CA VAL A 493 15.36 13.84 -0.13
C VAL A 493 14.65 12.50 -0.42
N PRO A 494 13.76 12.02 0.48
CA PRO A 494 13.16 10.71 0.32
C PRO A 494 12.38 10.61 -1.00
N GLY A 495 12.72 9.60 -1.81
CA GLY A 495 12.10 9.37 -3.12
C GLY A 495 12.78 10.10 -4.29
N GLN A 496 13.80 10.93 -4.03
CA GLN A 496 14.64 11.55 -5.08
C GLN A 496 16.04 10.95 -5.04
N ARG A 497 16.66 10.75 -6.21
CA ARG A 497 18.01 10.21 -6.32
C ARG A 497 19.01 11.35 -6.43
N ASP A 498 20.04 11.33 -5.59
CA ASP A 498 21.16 12.28 -5.60
C ASP A 498 20.77 13.75 -5.33
N VAL A 499 19.65 13.97 -4.62
CA VAL A 499 19.23 15.30 -4.16
C VAL A 499 19.42 15.37 -2.65
N GLN A 500 20.40 16.16 -2.21
CA GLN A 500 20.68 16.41 -0.80
C GLN A 500 20.09 17.78 -0.38
N GLN A 501 19.40 17.80 0.75
CA GLN A 501 18.91 19.03 1.40
C GLN A 501 19.43 19.07 2.84
N HIS A 502 19.21 20.19 3.53
CA HIS A 502 19.53 20.29 4.95
C HIS A 502 18.51 21.13 5.71
N TYR A 503 18.32 20.79 6.97
CA TYR A 503 17.70 21.68 7.96
C TYR A 503 18.78 22.52 8.65
N LEU A 504 18.43 23.76 8.99
CA LEU A 504 19.32 24.68 9.68
C LEU A 504 18.74 25.03 11.06
N PHE A 505 19.54 24.86 12.10
CA PHE A 505 19.19 25.21 13.49
C PHE A 505 20.28 26.09 14.08
N SER A 506 19.96 26.86 15.14
CA SER A 506 20.95 27.66 15.88
C SER A 506 20.99 27.20 17.33
N VAL A 507 22.17 26.83 17.83
CA VAL A 507 22.42 26.32 19.19
C VAL A 507 23.41 27.22 19.91
N SER A 508 23.35 27.28 21.24
CA SER A 508 24.34 28.04 22.01
C SER A 508 25.46 27.15 22.57
N PRO A 509 26.73 27.63 22.57
CA PRO A 509 27.87 26.90 23.14
C PRO A 509 27.73 26.45 24.60
N GLN A 510 26.89 27.12 25.39
CA GLN A 510 26.66 26.77 26.80
C GLN A 510 25.81 25.49 26.97
N ASP A 511 25.23 24.98 25.89
CA ASP A 511 24.30 23.84 25.90
C ASP A 511 24.96 22.58 25.29
N GLU A 512 26.29 22.44 25.27
CA GLU A 512 27.01 21.30 24.65
C GLU A 512 26.55 19.95 25.21
N ASP A 513 26.51 19.82 26.53
CA ASP A 513 26.08 18.60 27.21
C ASP A 513 24.61 18.27 26.93
N GLU A 514 23.76 19.30 26.81
CA GLU A 514 22.34 19.17 26.47
C GLU A 514 22.19 18.76 25.00
N LEU A 515 22.92 19.39 24.08
CA LEU A 515 22.96 18.99 22.67
C LEU A 515 23.42 17.54 22.53
N ILE A 516 24.51 17.13 23.19
CA ILE A 516 24.98 15.74 23.16
C ILE A 516 23.90 14.78 23.69
N LEU A 517 23.17 15.17 24.74
CA LEU A 517 22.09 14.37 25.31
C LEU A 517 20.86 14.31 24.39
N GLU A 518 20.54 15.39 23.68
CA GLU A 518 19.44 15.45 22.71
C GLU A 518 19.79 14.71 21.42
N LEU A 519 21.01 14.86 20.90
CA LEU A 519 21.51 14.10 19.76
C LEU A 519 21.53 12.61 20.08
N LYS A 520 21.85 12.20 21.32
CA LYS A 520 21.72 10.80 21.76
C LYS A 520 20.30 10.24 21.63
N LYS A 521 19.25 11.06 21.69
CA LYS A 521 17.85 10.60 21.50
C LYS A 521 17.54 10.29 20.04
N ILE A 522 18.26 10.92 19.11
CA ILE A 522 18.13 10.72 17.66
C ILE A 522 19.37 10.06 17.01
N ASP A 523 20.35 9.61 17.80
CA ASP A 523 21.64 9.03 17.38
C ASP A 523 21.49 7.86 16.40
N LYS A 524 20.37 7.13 16.49
CA LYS A 524 20.03 6.06 15.55
C LYS A 524 19.88 6.55 14.09
N TRP A 525 19.70 7.85 13.90
CA TRP A 525 19.52 8.54 12.61
C TRP A 525 20.73 9.41 12.24
N ILE A 526 21.77 9.49 13.05
CA ILE A 526 22.96 10.30 12.77
C ILE A 526 24.08 9.35 12.29
N GLU A 527 24.55 9.53 11.05
CA GLU A 527 25.66 8.75 10.50
C GLU A 527 27.02 9.29 10.97
N SER A 528 27.15 10.62 11.02
CA SER A 528 28.34 11.30 11.52
C SER A 528 28.04 12.71 11.99
N ILE A 529 28.85 13.18 12.94
CA ILE A 529 28.86 14.56 13.44
C ILE A 529 30.23 15.15 13.09
N THR A 530 30.25 16.29 12.40
CA THR A 530 31.49 16.97 12.02
C THR A 530 31.46 18.41 12.50
N TYR A 531 32.51 18.83 13.21
CA TYR A 531 32.67 20.21 13.67
C TYR A 531 33.49 21.01 12.66
N THR A 532 32.98 22.16 12.22
CA THR A 532 33.58 22.95 11.14
C THR A 532 33.80 24.42 11.54
N ILE A 533 35.00 24.93 11.23
CA ILE A 533 35.39 26.33 11.39
C ILE A 533 35.48 26.94 9.99
N VAL A 534 34.62 27.90 9.68
CA VAL A 534 34.76 28.70 8.45
C VAL A 534 35.57 29.94 8.80
N GLU A 535 36.80 30.07 8.28
CA GLU A 535 37.49 31.35 8.27
C GLU A 535 36.65 32.32 7.42
N LYS A 536 36.04 33.33 8.03
CA LYS A 536 35.40 34.41 7.28
C LYS A 536 36.48 35.07 6.42
N ALA A 537 36.37 34.93 5.09
CA ALA A 537 37.13 35.76 4.18
C ALA A 537 36.79 37.24 4.48
N ALA A 538 37.84 38.04 4.71
CA ALA A 538 37.75 39.48 4.97
C ALA A 538 37.29 40.26 3.74
#